data_AF-A0AAD7BXV1-F1
#
_entry.id   AF-A0AAD7BXV1-F1
#
_cell.length_a   1.000
_cell.length_b   1.000
_cell.length_c   1.000
_cell.angle_alpha   90.00
_cell.angle_beta   90.00
_cell.angle_gamma   90.00
#
_symmetry.space_group_name_H-M   'P 1'
#
loop_
_entity.id
_entity.type
_entity.pdbx_description
1 polymer ?
#
loop_
_entity_poly.entity_id
_entity_poly.type
_entity_poly.pdbx_seq_one_letter_code
_entity_poly.pdbx_strand_id
1 'polypeptide(L)'
;AARDQQQKANDARKELHALKRQLADVTNADDSAPQHGRKRKKMVDGGSEEDTKEIKKLGHKFVMMKMIWLPDLSGTIHTKLDDQYNPLERFENRASKVQGELADLLDLLPQKFHGEIMQSEWLIKTFHEAMQNQRSNTHTRLRSQCGPEIFDCTAIDLFSIESRRDKFRQMIGYVERDDGSARYDRFNVPLLHKNYNGSFDIETVFRGPILHLASLFGGHKCALLTTKALTAMKKTGKPNQATGQTVSHLWALDHCTPGSIGGTAIFARWAVSADTTLTAQGVQTGINWHADLEKYIQYLQNGLDKRKASVLKLFREWDELFFPDSETSLARNNDDEDREDQTTKDVMDMLDADEEEAPAEPQTDE
;
A
#
# COMPACT_ATOMS: atom_id res chain seq x y z
N ALA A 1 -43.67 -14.31 3.73
CA ALA A 1 -43.66 -13.03 2.98
C ALA A 1 -42.40 -12.21 3.26
N ALA A 2 -42.30 -11.44 4.37
CA ALA A 2 -41.13 -10.58 4.62
C ALA A 2 -39.79 -11.33 4.79
N ARG A 3 -39.80 -12.49 5.49
CA ARG A 3 -38.62 -13.37 5.61
C ARG A 3 -38.17 -13.97 4.28
N ASP A 4 -39.12 -14.41 3.45
CA ASP A 4 -38.80 -14.96 2.13
C ASP A 4 -38.24 -13.89 1.19
N GLN A 5 -38.72 -12.66 1.32
CA GLN A 5 -38.24 -11.51 0.55
C GLN A 5 -36.82 -11.12 0.99
N GLN A 6 -36.52 -11.17 2.29
CA GLN A 6 -35.18 -10.93 2.81
C GLN A 6 -34.19 -12.06 2.47
N GLN A 7 -34.66 -13.30 2.42
CA GLN A 7 -33.85 -14.44 1.98
C GLN A 7 -33.52 -14.36 0.49
N LYS A 8 -34.51 -14.06 -0.36
CA LYS A 8 -34.29 -13.78 -1.78
C LYS A 8 -33.34 -12.60 -2.01
N ALA A 9 -33.46 -11.52 -1.23
CA ALA A 9 -32.55 -10.38 -1.33
C ALA A 9 -31.12 -10.76 -0.93
N ASN A 10 -30.93 -11.58 0.12
CA ASN A 10 -29.62 -12.06 0.53
C ASN A 10 -28.99 -13.02 -0.49
N ASP A 11 -29.79 -13.90 -1.10
CA ASP A 11 -29.29 -14.85 -2.10
C ASP A 11 -28.97 -14.15 -3.42
N ALA A 12 -29.81 -13.21 -3.87
CA ALA A 12 -29.48 -12.32 -4.99
C ALA A 12 -28.21 -11.49 -4.72
N ARG A 13 -28.00 -11.04 -3.47
CA ARG A 13 -26.78 -10.32 -3.08
C ARG A 13 -25.54 -11.22 -3.14
N LYS A 14 -25.65 -12.49 -2.74
CA LYS A 14 -24.56 -13.47 -2.87
C LYS A 14 -24.25 -13.77 -4.34
N GLU A 15 -25.27 -13.96 -5.17
CA GLU A 15 -25.09 -14.20 -6.61
C GLU A 15 -24.47 -12.98 -7.30
N LEU A 16 -24.93 -11.77 -6.97
CA LEU A 16 -24.37 -10.53 -7.50
C LEU A 16 -22.92 -10.32 -7.03
N HIS A 17 -22.58 -10.69 -5.80
CA HIS A 17 -21.18 -10.71 -5.33
C HIS A 17 -20.33 -11.75 -6.07
N ALA A 18 -20.87 -12.94 -6.32
CA ALA A 18 -20.17 -14.00 -7.05
C ALA A 18 -19.92 -13.61 -8.52
N LEU A 19 -20.92 -13.04 -9.19
CA LEU A 19 -20.80 -12.52 -10.56
C LEU A 19 -19.85 -11.34 -10.65
N LYS A 20 -19.89 -10.40 -9.69
CA LYS A 20 -18.90 -9.30 -9.62
C LYS A 20 -17.48 -9.79 -9.40
N ARG A 21 -17.30 -10.85 -8.62
CA ARG A 21 -16.01 -11.51 -8.43
C ARG A 21 -15.53 -12.15 -9.74
N GLN A 22 -16.39 -12.90 -10.43
CA GLN A 22 -16.06 -13.48 -11.74
C GLN A 22 -15.72 -12.41 -12.78
N LEU A 23 -16.47 -11.30 -12.80
CA LEU A 23 -16.18 -10.17 -13.67
C LEU A 23 -14.79 -9.58 -13.32
N ALA A 24 -14.50 -9.35 -12.04
CA ALA A 24 -13.18 -8.87 -11.61
C ALA A 24 -12.06 -9.85 -11.96
N ASP A 25 -12.29 -11.15 -11.87
CA ASP A 25 -11.32 -12.18 -12.25
C ASP A 25 -11.06 -12.14 -13.77
N VAL A 26 -12.10 -12.04 -14.60
CA VAL A 26 -11.99 -11.94 -16.08
C VAL A 26 -11.38 -10.60 -16.53
N THR A 27 -11.72 -9.48 -15.87
CA THR A 27 -11.18 -8.16 -16.25
C THR A 27 -9.71 -8.00 -15.85
N ASN A 28 -9.23 -8.79 -14.89
CA ASN A 28 -7.83 -8.78 -14.45
C ASN A 28 -7.00 -9.95 -15.01
N ALA A 29 -7.60 -10.84 -15.79
CA ALA A 29 -6.93 -11.97 -16.41
C ALA A 29 -7.21 -11.95 -17.92
N ASP A 30 -6.23 -11.54 -18.72
CA ASP A 30 -6.13 -12.12 -20.05
C ASP A 30 -5.66 -13.57 -19.85
N ASP A 31 -6.43 -14.50 -20.42
CA ASP A 31 -6.29 -15.96 -20.39
C ASP A 31 -6.47 -16.67 -19.04
N SER A 32 -7.71 -17.04 -18.72
CA SER A 32 -8.05 -18.37 -18.14
C SER A 32 -9.57 -18.62 -18.10
N ALA A 33 -10.01 -19.71 -18.73
CA ALA A 33 -11.40 -20.13 -18.85
C ALA A 33 -12.06 -20.56 -17.50
N PRO A 34 -13.39 -20.48 -17.35
CA PRO A 34 -14.07 -20.73 -16.07
C PRO A 34 -14.41 -22.21 -15.86
N GLN A 35 -14.12 -22.77 -14.68
CA GLN A 35 -14.67 -24.05 -14.22
C GLN A 35 -15.50 -23.89 -12.94
N HIS A 36 -16.78 -24.24 -13.03
CA HIS A 36 -17.71 -24.34 -11.91
C HIS A 36 -17.62 -25.70 -11.20
N GLY A 37 -17.55 -25.65 -9.86
CA GLY A 37 -18.36 -26.48 -8.96
C GLY A 37 -17.95 -27.94 -8.67
N ARG A 38 -17.17 -28.15 -7.59
CA ARG A 38 -17.49 -29.10 -6.50
C ARG A 38 -16.49 -29.01 -5.36
N LYS A 39 -16.97 -28.97 -4.11
CA LYS A 39 -16.16 -29.09 -2.89
C LYS A 39 -15.42 -30.44 -2.89
N ARG A 40 -14.15 -30.42 -3.27
CA ARG A 40 -13.18 -31.46 -2.92
C ARG A 40 -12.07 -30.79 -2.13
N LYS A 41 -11.73 -31.41 -0.99
CA LYS A 41 -10.53 -31.13 -0.20
C LYS A 41 -9.34 -31.50 -1.09
N LYS A 42 -8.97 -30.62 -2.02
CA LYS A 42 -7.82 -30.82 -2.88
C LYS A 42 -6.64 -30.36 -2.04
N MET A 43 -5.82 -31.31 -1.55
CA MET A 43 -4.43 -31.00 -1.25
C MET A 43 -3.91 -30.27 -2.49
N VAL A 44 -3.52 -29.02 -2.31
CA VAL A 44 -2.88 -28.27 -3.38
C VAL A 44 -1.57 -29.01 -3.61
N ASP A 45 -1.46 -29.62 -4.79
CA ASP A 45 -0.34 -30.44 -5.18
C ASP A 45 0.95 -29.61 -5.05
N GLY A 46 1.83 -29.96 -4.11
CA GLY A 46 3.17 -29.36 -3.96
C GLY A 46 3.50 -28.64 -2.64
N GLY A 47 2.53 -28.05 -1.93
CA GLY A 47 2.82 -27.24 -0.72
C GLY A 47 2.27 -27.86 0.58
N SER A 48 3.01 -27.75 1.69
CA SER A 48 2.48 -28.13 3.01
C SER A 48 1.33 -27.19 3.44
N GLU A 49 0.51 -27.62 4.42
CA GLU A 49 -0.57 -26.75 4.93
C GLU A 49 -0.01 -25.48 5.58
N GLU A 50 1.15 -25.59 6.23
CA GLU A 50 1.83 -24.48 6.88
C GLU A 50 2.38 -23.49 5.84
N ASP A 51 3.06 -23.98 4.81
CA ASP A 51 3.54 -23.15 3.71
C ASP A 51 2.39 -22.46 2.98
N THR A 52 1.27 -23.16 2.76
CA THR A 52 0.08 -22.56 2.14
C THR A 52 -0.46 -21.41 2.98
N LYS A 53 -0.47 -21.52 4.33
CA LYS A 53 -0.89 -20.43 5.21
C LYS A 53 0.10 -19.26 5.17
N GLU A 54 1.39 -19.56 5.10
CA GLU A 54 2.44 -18.54 5.01
C GLU A 54 2.38 -17.77 3.70
N ILE A 55 2.29 -18.45 2.55
CA ILE A 55 2.14 -17.81 1.23
C ILE A 55 0.87 -16.95 1.17
N LYS A 56 -0.24 -17.39 1.79
CA LYS A 56 -1.45 -16.55 1.89
C LYS A 56 -1.21 -15.28 2.69
N LYS A 57 -0.51 -15.40 3.82
CA LYS A 57 -0.14 -14.25 4.66
C LYS A 57 0.75 -13.27 3.88
N LEU A 58 1.70 -13.78 3.09
CA LEU A 58 2.58 -12.97 2.26
C LEU A 58 1.83 -12.29 1.10
N GLY A 59 0.93 -12.99 0.41
CA GLY A 59 0.08 -12.38 -0.63
C GLY A 59 -0.81 -11.27 -0.08
N HIS A 60 -1.34 -11.42 1.14
CA HIS A 60 -2.04 -10.33 1.82
C HIS A 60 -1.10 -9.16 2.14
N LYS A 61 0.10 -9.43 2.67
CA LYS A 61 1.11 -8.41 2.99
C LYS A 61 1.53 -7.63 1.74
N PHE A 62 1.71 -8.31 0.61
CA PHE A 62 2.11 -7.70 -0.67
C PHE A 62 1.12 -6.62 -1.13
N VAL A 63 -0.20 -6.92 -1.10
CA VAL A 63 -1.25 -5.96 -1.49
C VAL A 63 -1.21 -4.69 -0.64
N MET A 64 -0.88 -4.84 0.64
CA MET A 64 -0.91 -3.73 1.58
C MET A 64 0.39 -2.92 1.60
N MET A 65 1.52 -3.51 1.23
CA MET A 65 2.84 -2.90 1.42
C MET A 65 3.59 -2.60 0.12
N LYS A 66 3.29 -3.31 -0.97
CA LYS A 66 4.04 -3.22 -2.22
C LYS A 66 3.15 -2.72 -3.36
N MET A 67 2.19 -3.53 -3.82
CA MET A 67 1.36 -3.21 -4.97
C MET A 67 -0.02 -3.87 -4.88
N ILE A 68 -1.08 -3.14 -5.28
CA ILE A 68 -2.46 -3.66 -5.25
C ILE A 68 -2.65 -4.74 -6.33
N TRP A 69 -2.13 -4.52 -7.54
CA TRP A 69 -2.27 -5.45 -8.68
C TRP A 69 -0.90 -5.93 -9.15
N LEU A 70 -0.86 -7.17 -9.63
CA LEU A 70 0.28 -7.75 -10.31
C LEU A 70 -0.26 -8.51 -11.53
N PRO A 71 -0.46 -7.82 -12.67
CA PRO A 71 -1.25 -8.36 -13.80
C PRO A 71 -0.68 -9.65 -14.39
N ASP A 72 0.64 -9.80 -14.40
CA ASP A 72 1.32 -10.96 -14.96
C ASP A 72 2.25 -11.59 -13.92
N LEU A 73 1.67 -12.07 -12.80
CA LEU A 73 2.44 -12.72 -11.73
C LEU A 73 3.28 -13.89 -12.27
N SER A 74 2.73 -14.69 -13.18
CA SER A 74 3.45 -15.84 -13.76
C SER A 74 4.64 -15.36 -14.59
N GLY A 75 4.45 -14.46 -15.54
CA GLY A 75 5.54 -13.92 -16.36
C GLY A 75 6.59 -13.19 -15.52
N THR A 76 6.18 -12.44 -14.50
CA THR A 76 7.11 -11.77 -13.57
C THR A 76 7.98 -12.80 -12.82
N ILE A 77 7.40 -13.88 -12.29
CA ILE A 77 8.15 -14.92 -11.57
C ILE A 77 9.12 -15.68 -12.48
N HIS A 78 8.75 -15.89 -13.74
CA HIS A 78 9.61 -16.58 -14.73
C HIS A 78 10.63 -15.66 -15.39
N THR A 79 10.59 -14.36 -15.10
CA THR A 79 11.57 -13.40 -15.62
C THR A 79 12.93 -13.67 -14.99
N LYS A 80 13.98 -13.70 -15.83
CA LYS A 80 15.35 -13.83 -15.34
C LYS A 80 15.73 -12.54 -14.60
N LEU A 81 16.29 -12.67 -13.40
CA LEU A 81 16.83 -11.54 -12.65
C LEU A 81 17.94 -10.86 -13.47
N ASP A 82 17.84 -9.54 -13.60
CA ASP A 82 18.88 -8.73 -14.23
C ASP A 82 19.83 -8.19 -13.15
N ASP A 83 21.08 -8.66 -13.16
CA ASP A 83 22.11 -8.24 -12.21
C ASP A 83 22.48 -6.74 -12.35
N GLN A 84 22.11 -6.12 -13.48
CA GLN A 84 22.31 -4.69 -13.74
C GLN A 84 21.06 -3.84 -13.45
N TYR A 85 20.00 -4.45 -12.91
CA TYR A 85 18.77 -3.73 -12.59
C TYR A 85 19.02 -2.57 -11.63
N ASN A 86 18.64 -1.36 -12.05
CA ASN A 86 18.69 -0.17 -11.23
C ASN A 86 17.29 0.15 -10.64
N PRO A 87 17.09 0.09 -9.31
CA PRO A 87 15.81 0.42 -8.68
C PRO A 87 15.29 1.83 -9.00
N LEU A 88 16.18 2.80 -9.28
CA LEU A 88 15.80 4.17 -9.62
C LEU A 88 15.09 4.27 -10.98
N GLU A 89 15.34 3.30 -11.86
CA GLU A 89 14.79 3.24 -13.22
C GLU A 89 13.53 2.38 -13.30
N ARG A 90 13.03 1.88 -12.16
CA ARG A 90 11.89 0.95 -12.04
C ARG A 90 10.70 1.32 -12.92
N PHE A 91 10.36 2.60 -13.02
CA PHE A 91 9.16 3.06 -13.73
C PHE A 91 9.41 3.64 -15.12
N GLU A 92 10.63 3.55 -15.64
CA GLU A 92 10.97 4.12 -16.95
C GLU A 92 10.37 3.32 -18.11
N ASN A 93 10.38 1.99 -18.01
CA ASN A 93 9.87 1.10 -19.05
C ASN A 93 9.28 -0.19 -18.45
N ARG A 94 8.62 -1.01 -19.28
CA ARG A 94 7.96 -2.25 -18.83
C ARG A 94 8.95 -3.28 -18.29
N ALA A 95 10.14 -3.41 -18.87
CA ALA A 95 11.14 -4.38 -18.42
C ALA A 95 11.64 -4.03 -17.01
N SER A 96 12.02 -2.77 -16.77
CA SER A 96 12.44 -2.30 -15.44
C SER A 96 11.31 -2.44 -14.41
N LYS A 97 10.04 -2.27 -14.80
CA LYS A 97 8.89 -2.51 -13.91
C LYS A 97 8.80 -3.97 -13.48
N VAL A 98 8.93 -4.90 -14.44
CA VAL A 98 8.87 -6.34 -14.15
C VAL A 98 10.04 -6.76 -13.25
N GLN A 99 11.25 -6.24 -13.48
CA GLN A 99 12.38 -6.47 -12.57
C GLN A 99 12.10 -5.93 -11.15
N GLY A 100 11.51 -4.74 -11.04
CA GLY A 100 11.13 -4.18 -9.73
C GLY A 100 10.01 -4.97 -9.03
N GLU A 101 9.05 -5.51 -9.77
CA GLU A 101 8.02 -6.41 -9.25
C GLU A 101 8.63 -7.74 -8.78
N LEU A 102 9.57 -8.31 -9.54
CA LEU A 102 10.29 -9.54 -9.17
C LEU A 102 11.16 -9.32 -7.92
N ALA A 103 11.87 -8.19 -7.84
CA ALA A 103 12.66 -7.82 -6.67
C ALA A 103 11.77 -7.68 -5.42
N ASP A 104 10.59 -7.06 -5.53
CA ASP A 104 9.63 -6.98 -4.42
C ASP A 104 9.11 -8.35 -3.96
N LEU A 105 8.95 -9.30 -4.89
CA LEU A 105 8.55 -10.68 -4.54
C LEU A 105 9.69 -11.41 -3.82
N LEU A 106 10.93 -11.29 -4.30
CA LEU A 106 12.09 -11.93 -3.69
C LEU A 106 12.41 -11.38 -2.29
N ASP A 107 12.26 -10.07 -2.10
CA ASP A 107 12.37 -9.39 -0.80
C ASP A 107 11.29 -9.85 0.19
N LEU A 108 10.07 -10.06 -0.29
CA LEU A 108 8.95 -10.47 0.54
C LEU A 108 8.97 -11.96 0.90
N LEU A 109 9.32 -12.82 -0.06
CA LEU A 109 9.27 -14.27 0.10
C LEU A 109 10.50 -14.75 0.89
N PRO A 110 10.31 -15.55 1.95
CA PRO A 110 11.42 -16.27 2.58
C PRO A 110 12.24 -17.06 1.57
N GLN A 111 13.56 -17.14 1.80
CA GLN A 111 14.50 -17.82 0.90
C GLN A 111 14.12 -19.28 0.60
N LYS A 112 13.44 -19.97 1.54
CA LYS A 112 12.93 -21.34 1.33
C LYS A 112 11.91 -21.48 0.19
N PHE A 113 11.30 -20.37 -0.26
CA PHE A 113 10.36 -20.36 -1.37
C PHE A 113 10.97 -19.86 -2.68
N HIS A 114 12.27 -19.52 -2.69
CA HIS A 114 12.95 -19.06 -3.91
C HIS A 114 13.27 -20.24 -4.86
N GLY A 115 13.83 -19.94 -6.02
CA GLY A 115 14.18 -20.94 -7.02
C GLY A 115 12.96 -21.64 -7.62
N GLU A 116 13.03 -22.96 -7.79
CA GLU A 116 11.98 -23.77 -8.42
C GLU A 116 10.64 -23.69 -7.67
N ILE A 117 10.66 -23.50 -6.35
CA ILE A 117 9.43 -23.40 -5.55
C ILE A 117 8.65 -22.13 -5.91
N MET A 118 9.33 -21.02 -6.17
CA MET A 118 8.70 -19.75 -6.56
C MET A 118 7.93 -19.91 -7.87
N GLN A 119 8.47 -20.70 -8.79
CA GLN A 119 7.91 -20.97 -10.12
C GLN A 119 6.81 -22.04 -10.10
N SER A 120 6.55 -22.65 -8.94
CA SER A 120 5.51 -23.67 -8.83
C SER A 120 4.10 -23.10 -8.96
N GLU A 121 3.26 -23.81 -9.71
CA GLU A 121 1.84 -23.48 -9.93
C GLU A 121 1.08 -23.27 -8.61
N TRP A 122 1.38 -24.08 -7.59
CA TRP A 122 0.68 -23.98 -6.31
C TRP A 122 0.97 -22.66 -5.58
N LEU A 123 2.23 -22.21 -5.61
CA LEU A 123 2.64 -20.98 -4.95
C LEU A 123 2.04 -19.78 -5.69
N ILE A 124 2.21 -19.73 -7.02
CA ILE A 124 1.66 -18.68 -7.89
C ILE A 124 0.16 -18.52 -7.66
N LYS A 125 -0.58 -19.63 -7.72
CA LYS A 125 -2.03 -19.63 -7.52
C LYS A 125 -2.42 -19.19 -6.11
N THR A 126 -1.76 -19.74 -5.09
CA THR A 126 -2.06 -19.42 -3.69
C THR A 126 -1.81 -17.96 -3.38
N PHE A 127 -0.71 -17.41 -3.88
CA PHE A 127 -0.34 -16.01 -3.73
C PHE A 127 -1.34 -15.09 -4.45
N HIS A 128 -1.67 -15.38 -5.71
CA HIS A 128 -2.64 -14.61 -6.47
C HIS A 128 -4.03 -14.60 -5.82
N GLU A 129 -4.53 -15.76 -5.39
CA GLU A 129 -5.80 -15.87 -4.67
C GLU A 129 -5.79 -15.07 -3.37
N ALA A 130 -4.68 -15.09 -2.63
CA ALA A 130 -4.52 -14.28 -1.42
C ALA A 130 -4.57 -12.79 -1.74
N MET A 131 -3.84 -12.32 -2.76
CA MET A 131 -3.90 -10.92 -3.18
C MET A 131 -5.34 -10.49 -3.51
N GLN A 132 -6.08 -11.30 -4.26
CA GLN A 132 -7.48 -11.02 -4.60
C GLN A 132 -8.40 -10.98 -3.37
N ASN A 133 -8.22 -11.92 -2.44
CA ASN A 133 -8.97 -11.96 -1.20
C ASN A 133 -8.69 -10.72 -0.34
N GLN A 134 -7.43 -10.28 -0.24
CA GLN A 134 -7.07 -9.08 0.51
C GLN A 134 -7.71 -7.83 -0.09
N ARG A 135 -7.61 -7.63 -1.42
CA ARG A 135 -8.30 -6.53 -2.13
C ARG A 135 -9.81 -6.54 -1.87
N SER A 136 -10.42 -7.73 -1.94
CA SER A 136 -11.86 -7.93 -1.72
C SER A 136 -12.29 -7.53 -0.30
N ASN A 137 -11.50 -7.96 0.69
CA ASN A 137 -11.76 -7.68 2.10
C ASN A 137 -11.58 -6.20 2.44
N THR A 138 -10.47 -5.60 1.99
CA THR A 138 -10.16 -4.19 2.26
C THR A 138 -11.25 -3.26 1.73
N HIS A 139 -11.70 -3.48 0.50
CA HIS A 139 -12.70 -2.62 -0.11
C HIS A 139 -14.08 -2.78 0.56
N THR A 140 -14.45 -4.02 0.94
CA THR A 140 -15.71 -4.30 1.65
C THR A 140 -15.73 -3.56 2.99
N ARG A 141 -14.61 -3.58 3.72
CA ARG A 141 -14.45 -2.85 4.98
C ARG A 141 -14.61 -1.35 4.78
N LEU A 142 -13.83 -0.76 3.88
CA LEU A 142 -13.79 0.69 3.69
C LEU A 142 -15.11 1.26 3.17
N ARG A 143 -15.82 0.56 2.28
CA ARG A 143 -17.08 1.06 1.74
C ARG A 143 -18.29 0.67 2.58
N SER A 144 -18.39 -0.59 3.00
CA SER A 144 -19.64 -1.14 3.57
C SER A 144 -19.66 -1.18 5.09
N GLN A 145 -18.51 -1.26 5.75
CA GLN A 145 -18.44 -1.43 7.21
C GLN A 145 -18.06 -0.16 7.95
N CYS A 146 -17.16 0.64 7.39
CA CYS A 146 -16.60 1.84 8.04
C CYS A 146 -16.75 3.12 7.20
N GLY A 147 -17.37 3.02 6.03
CA GLY A 147 -17.47 4.13 5.08
C GLY A 147 -18.15 5.38 5.66
N PRO A 148 -19.34 5.27 6.28
CA PRO A 148 -20.02 6.40 6.92
C PRO A 148 -19.12 7.16 7.89
N GLU A 149 -18.34 6.43 8.69
CA GLU A 149 -17.45 6.98 9.68
C GLU A 149 -16.21 7.68 9.10
N ILE A 150 -15.61 7.06 8.07
CA ILE A 150 -14.38 7.53 7.40
C ILE A 150 -14.67 8.77 6.56
N PHE A 151 -15.77 8.78 5.80
CA PHE A 151 -16.12 9.81 4.84
C PHE A 151 -17.14 10.83 5.38
N ASP A 152 -17.51 10.70 6.65
CA ASP A 152 -18.48 11.56 7.34
C ASP A 152 -19.80 11.67 6.55
N CYS A 153 -20.37 10.51 6.21
CA CYS A 153 -21.55 10.40 5.37
C CYS A 153 -22.53 9.37 5.92
N THR A 154 -23.67 9.21 5.26
CA THR A 154 -24.64 8.15 5.58
C THR A 154 -24.32 6.87 4.81
N ALA A 155 -24.85 5.73 5.27
CA ALA A 155 -24.75 4.48 4.51
C ALA A 155 -25.48 4.56 3.15
N ILE A 156 -26.51 5.40 3.03
CA ILE A 156 -27.28 5.61 1.80
C ILE A 156 -26.40 6.30 0.74
N ASP A 157 -25.57 7.25 1.15
CA ASP A 157 -24.65 7.95 0.25
C ASP A 157 -23.65 6.99 -0.44
N LEU A 158 -23.26 5.92 0.26
CA LEU A 158 -22.33 4.91 -0.24
C LEU A 158 -23.02 3.74 -0.93
N PHE A 159 -24.36 3.67 -0.93
CA PHE A 159 -25.10 2.51 -1.39
C PHE A 159 -25.18 2.43 -2.91
N SER A 160 -25.68 3.47 -3.58
CA SER A 160 -25.89 3.49 -5.04
C SER A 160 -24.74 4.14 -5.79
N ILE A 161 -24.63 3.84 -7.08
CA ILE A 161 -23.62 4.42 -7.97
C ILE A 161 -23.86 5.92 -8.12
N GLU A 162 -25.13 6.30 -8.26
CA GLU A 162 -25.61 7.66 -8.47
C GLU A 162 -25.31 8.53 -7.25
N SER A 163 -25.68 8.06 -6.05
CA SER A 163 -25.39 8.80 -4.80
C SER A 163 -23.89 9.02 -4.61
N ARG A 164 -23.07 7.99 -4.90
CA ARG A 164 -21.61 8.12 -4.80
C ARG A 164 -21.05 9.12 -5.80
N ARG A 165 -21.49 9.04 -7.06
CA ARG A 165 -21.08 9.96 -8.11
C ARG A 165 -21.45 11.40 -7.76
N ASP A 166 -22.70 11.64 -7.38
CA ASP A 166 -23.22 12.98 -7.18
C ASP A 166 -22.58 13.64 -5.94
N LYS A 167 -22.36 12.86 -4.87
CA LYS A 167 -21.78 13.37 -3.63
C LYS A 167 -20.26 13.47 -3.63
N PHE A 168 -19.56 12.50 -4.23
CA PHE A 168 -18.11 12.34 -4.03
C PHE A 168 -17.25 12.53 -5.26
N ARG A 169 -17.80 12.74 -6.48
CA ARG A 169 -16.98 12.87 -7.70
C ARG A 169 -15.87 13.91 -7.55
N GLN A 170 -16.19 15.09 -7.01
CA GLN A 170 -15.20 16.15 -6.78
C GLN A 170 -14.13 15.73 -5.76
N MET A 171 -14.54 15.03 -4.69
CA MET A 171 -13.64 14.53 -3.65
C MET A 171 -12.56 13.58 -4.18
N ILE A 172 -12.84 12.86 -5.28
CA ILE A 172 -11.89 11.94 -5.93
C ILE A 172 -11.17 12.52 -7.15
N GLY A 173 -11.27 13.84 -7.36
CA GLY A 173 -10.51 14.59 -8.37
C GLY A 173 -11.26 14.87 -9.66
N TYR A 174 -12.59 14.81 -9.67
CA TYR A 174 -13.36 15.16 -10.87
C TYR A 174 -13.19 16.64 -11.23
N VAL A 175 -12.83 16.88 -12.49
CA VAL A 175 -12.66 18.21 -13.09
C VAL A 175 -13.45 18.26 -14.39
N GLU A 176 -14.36 19.22 -14.50
CA GLU A 176 -15.01 19.60 -15.76
C GLU A 176 -14.12 20.63 -16.46
N ARG A 177 -13.93 20.45 -17.77
CA ARG A 177 -13.18 21.38 -18.62
C ARG A 177 -14.14 22.27 -19.40
N ASP A 178 -13.62 23.39 -19.89
CA ASP A 178 -14.38 24.38 -20.67
C ASP A 178 -14.96 23.81 -21.97
N ASP A 179 -14.36 22.75 -22.51
CA ASP A 179 -14.83 22.02 -23.70
C ASP A 179 -16.01 21.06 -23.40
N GLY A 180 -16.50 21.03 -22.16
CA GLY A 180 -17.54 20.13 -21.70
C GLY A 180 -17.07 18.70 -21.45
N SER A 181 -15.79 18.39 -21.69
CA SER A 181 -15.20 17.11 -21.30
C SER A 181 -14.92 17.09 -19.80
N ALA A 182 -14.94 15.89 -19.21
CA ALA A 182 -14.62 15.73 -17.81
C ALA A 182 -13.59 14.61 -17.62
N ARG A 183 -12.75 14.77 -16.60
CA ARG A 183 -11.76 13.76 -16.22
C ARG A 183 -11.60 13.71 -14.71
N TYR A 184 -10.97 12.65 -14.24
CA TYR A 184 -10.49 12.56 -12.87
C TYR A 184 -8.98 12.85 -12.86
N ASP A 185 -8.57 13.87 -12.12
CA ASP A 185 -7.16 14.14 -11.84
C ASP A 185 -6.64 13.13 -10.81
N ARG A 186 -5.37 12.78 -10.93
CA ARG A 186 -4.71 11.83 -10.04
C ARG A 186 -4.12 12.48 -8.80
N PHE A 187 -3.66 13.72 -8.88
CA PHE A 187 -2.98 14.42 -7.80
C PHE A 187 -3.81 15.59 -7.27
N ASN A 188 -4.55 16.29 -8.12
CA ASN A 188 -5.50 17.33 -7.70
C ASN A 188 -6.79 16.70 -7.15
N VAL A 189 -6.67 16.00 -6.03
CA VAL A 189 -7.73 15.19 -5.42
C VAL A 189 -7.95 15.66 -4.00
N PRO A 190 -9.09 16.29 -3.66
CA PRO A 190 -9.35 16.82 -2.31
C PRO A 190 -9.09 15.82 -1.20
N LEU A 191 -9.46 14.54 -1.41
CA LEU A 191 -9.28 13.46 -0.44
C LEU A 191 -7.80 13.23 -0.07
N LEU A 192 -6.86 13.49 -0.98
CA LEU A 192 -5.44 13.24 -0.76
C LEU A 192 -4.78 14.32 0.10
N HIS A 193 -5.30 15.55 0.08
CA HIS A 193 -4.64 16.70 0.66
C HIS A 193 -5.16 17.04 2.04
N LYS A 194 -4.26 17.45 2.94
CA LYS A 194 -4.63 18.20 4.14
C LYS A 194 -5.02 19.62 3.73
N ASN A 195 -6.21 20.09 4.15
CA ASN A 195 -6.68 21.46 3.87
C ASN A 195 -6.65 21.84 2.38
N TYR A 196 -7.19 20.98 1.51
CA TYR A 196 -7.18 21.19 0.06
C TYR A 196 -7.76 22.55 -0.34
N ASN A 197 -7.00 23.33 -1.11
CA ASN A 197 -7.37 24.68 -1.54
C ASN A 197 -7.77 24.77 -3.02
N GLY A 198 -7.99 23.63 -3.68
CA GLY A 198 -8.32 23.57 -5.11
C GLY A 198 -7.14 23.23 -6.02
N SER A 199 -5.93 23.06 -5.49
CA SER A 199 -4.73 22.75 -6.28
C SER A 199 -3.80 21.76 -5.57
N PHE A 200 -2.96 21.10 -6.35
CA PHE A 200 -1.90 20.23 -5.85
C PHE A 200 -0.89 21.03 -5.04
N ASP A 201 -0.66 20.58 -3.82
CA ASP A 201 0.35 21.09 -2.91
C ASP A 201 1.19 19.94 -2.35
N ILE A 202 2.50 20.06 -2.54
CA ILE A 202 3.51 19.09 -2.17
C ILE A 202 3.61 18.87 -0.65
N GLU A 203 3.27 19.89 0.15
CA GLU A 203 3.34 19.83 1.61
C GLU A 203 2.12 19.13 2.22
N THR A 204 1.02 19.02 1.47
CA THR A 204 -0.25 18.52 1.98
C THR A 204 -0.70 17.21 1.33
N VAL A 205 -0.16 16.85 0.17
CA VAL A 205 -0.51 15.60 -0.53
C VAL A 205 -0.21 14.37 0.34
N PHE A 206 -1.12 13.40 0.32
CA PHE A 206 -1.14 12.19 1.15
C PHE A 206 -1.27 12.41 2.67
N ARG A 207 -1.59 13.64 3.12
CA ARG A 207 -1.80 13.98 4.54
C ARG A 207 -3.27 14.23 4.88
N GLY A 208 -4.18 13.92 3.96
CA GLY A 208 -5.62 14.05 4.17
C GLY A 208 -6.09 13.22 5.38
N PRO A 209 -6.87 13.79 6.32
CA PRO A 209 -7.39 13.04 7.47
C PRO A 209 -8.17 11.77 7.09
N ILE A 210 -8.88 11.81 5.97
CA ILE A 210 -9.60 10.66 5.41
C ILE A 210 -8.65 9.51 5.06
N LEU A 211 -7.45 9.81 4.54
CA LEU A 211 -6.45 8.79 4.24
C LEU A 211 -5.93 8.11 5.50
N HIS A 212 -5.68 8.88 6.55
CA HIS A 212 -5.24 8.29 7.82
C HIS A 212 -6.33 7.37 8.40
N LEU A 213 -7.60 7.78 8.34
CA LEU A 213 -8.73 6.92 8.73
C LEU A 213 -8.81 5.68 7.83
N ALA A 214 -8.71 5.82 6.52
CA ALA A 214 -8.71 4.68 5.60
C ALA A 214 -7.55 3.69 5.87
N SER A 215 -6.37 4.19 6.24
CA SER A 215 -5.22 3.36 6.65
C SER A 215 -5.53 2.54 7.92
N LEU A 216 -6.23 3.12 8.90
CA LEU A 216 -6.60 2.39 10.12
C LEU A 216 -7.59 1.24 9.85
N PHE A 217 -8.55 1.44 8.96
CA PHE A 217 -9.67 0.51 8.74
C PHE A 217 -9.46 -0.47 7.58
N GLY A 218 -8.76 -0.03 6.52
CA GLY A 218 -8.44 -0.84 5.34
C GLY A 218 -7.00 -1.32 5.29
N GLY A 219 -6.12 -0.74 6.11
CA GLY A 219 -4.67 -0.86 6.06
C GLY A 219 -4.03 -1.91 6.98
N HIS A 220 -2.74 -1.72 7.24
CA HIS A 220 -1.85 -2.58 8.03
C HIS A 220 -2.10 -2.54 9.55
N LYS A 221 -2.86 -1.58 10.09
CA LYS A 221 -3.26 -1.55 11.52
C LYS A 221 -4.60 -2.23 11.80
N CYS A 222 -5.11 -3.03 10.85
CA CYS A 222 -6.39 -3.73 10.96
C CYS A 222 -6.40 -4.90 11.98
N ALA A 223 -5.99 -4.70 13.23
CA ALA A 223 -6.71 -5.38 14.31
C ALA A 223 -7.75 -4.44 14.86
N LEU A 224 -9.01 -4.81 14.70
CA LEU A 224 -10.03 -4.60 15.74
C LEU A 224 -10.05 -3.17 16.31
N LEU A 225 -9.72 -2.17 15.50
CA LEU A 225 -9.82 -0.78 15.92
C LEU A 225 -11.31 -0.46 15.88
N THR A 226 -11.94 -0.71 17.02
CA THR A 226 -13.33 -0.39 17.31
C THR A 226 -13.62 1.09 17.01
N THR A 227 -14.89 1.46 16.94
CA THR A 227 -15.37 2.85 16.91
C THR A 227 -14.68 3.78 17.93
N LYS A 228 -14.03 3.26 18.97
CA LYS A 228 -13.19 4.00 19.93
C LYS A 228 -11.92 4.59 19.29
N ALA A 229 -11.25 3.87 18.39
CA ALA A 229 -10.04 4.37 17.72
C ALA A 229 -10.36 5.52 16.75
N LEU A 230 -11.51 5.42 16.07
CA LEU A 230 -12.07 6.51 15.28
C LEU A 230 -12.38 7.73 16.15
N THR A 231 -13.06 7.51 17.29
CA THR A 231 -13.41 8.59 18.21
C THR A 231 -12.17 9.29 18.74
N ALA A 232 -11.12 8.52 19.06
CA ALA A 232 -9.81 9.07 19.44
C ALA A 232 -9.20 9.88 18.28
N MET A 233 -9.09 9.32 17.07
CA MET A 233 -8.59 10.04 15.90
C MET A 233 -9.33 11.35 15.63
N LYS A 234 -10.67 11.33 15.66
CA LYS A 234 -11.49 12.53 15.43
C LYS A 234 -11.32 13.57 16.56
N LYS A 235 -11.03 13.16 17.79
CA LYS A 235 -10.90 14.07 18.95
C LYS A 235 -9.47 14.57 19.19
N THR A 236 -8.47 13.72 19.01
CA THR A 236 -7.08 13.97 19.42
C THR A 236 -6.09 13.94 18.25
N GLY A 237 -6.53 13.56 17.06
CA GLY A 237 -5.65 13.39 15.89
C GLY A 237 -4.74 12.16 15.95
N LYS A 238 -4.87 11.31 16.99
CA LYS A 238 -4.08 10.09 17.17
C LYS A 238 -4.99 8.90 17.47
N PRO A 239 -4.70 7.69 16.92
CA PRO A 239 -5.48 6.51 17.24
C PRO A 239 -5.16 6.04 18.66
N ASN A 240 -6.13 5.43 19.33
CA ASN A 240 -5.84 4.68 20.55
C ASN A 240 -4.93 3.50 20.21
N GLN A 241 -3.98 3.17 21.10
CA GLN A 241 -3.19 1.95 20.96
C GLN A 241 -4.12 0.71 20.89
N ALA A 242 -3.86 -0.14 19.90
CA ALA A 242 -4.64 -1.36 19.70
C ALA A 242 -4.34 -2.35 20.84
N THR A 243 -5.36 -2.82 21.53
CA THR A 243 -5.22 -3.76 22.66
C THR A 243 -5.14 -5.23 22.22
N GLY A 244 -4.69 -5.53 21.00
CA GLY A 244 -4.63 -6.88 20.43
C GLY A 244 -3.68 -7.03 19.24
N GLN A 245 -3.48 -8.26 18.73
CA GLN A 245 -2.59 -8.54 17.60
C GLN A 245 -3.08 -7.87 16.30
N THR A 246 -2.53 -6.70 15.98
CA THR A 246 -2.71 -5.99 14.70
C THR A 246 -2.14 -6.76 13.54
N VAL A 247 -2.66 -6.48 12.34
CA VAL A 247 -2.05 -6.92 11.08
C VAL A 247 -0.58 -6.48 11.01
N SER A 248 -0.23 -5.32 11.59
CA SER A 248 1.15 -4.85 11.70
C SER A 248 1.99 -5.75 12.59
N HIS A 249 1.47 -6.19 13.74
CA HIS A 249 2.15 -7.18 14.59
C HIS A 249 2.29 -8.52 13.87
N LEU A 250 1.22 -8.97 13.20
CA LEU A 250 1.20 -10.22 12.44
C LEU A 250 2.26 -10.23 11.33
N TRP A 251 2.50 -9.08 10.70
CA TRP A 251 3.43 -8.92 9.58
C TRP A 251 4.80 -8.36 9.98
N ALA A 252 5.03 -8.14 11.27
CA ALA A 252 6.21 -7.48 11.82
C ALA A 252 6.53 -6.17 11.05
N LEU A 253 5.51 -5.33 10.90
CA LEU A 253 5.65 -4.02 10.28
C LEU A 253 6.02 -2.99 11.33
N ASP A 254 7.00 -2.18 10.98
CA ASP A 254 7.67 -1.20 11.82
C ASP A 254 7.70 0.19 11.16
N HIS A 255 7.44 0.29 9.86
CA HIS A 255 7.30 1.56 9.15
C HIS A 255 6.31 1.50 7.97
N CYS A 256 5.91 2.66 7.47
CA CYS A 256 5.10 2.83 6.26
C CYS A 256 5.98 2.71 5.02
N THR A 257 5.44 2.09 3.97
CA THR A 257 6.08 1.98 2.65
C THR A 257 5.37 2.84 1.61
N PRO A 258 6.02 3.20 0.49
CA PRO A 258 5.38 3.85 -0.66
C PRO A 258 4.10 3.12 -1.12
N GLY A 259 4.15 1.78 -1.18
CA GLY A 259 3.00 0.94 -1.53
C GLY A 259 1.85 1.05 -0.53
N SER A 260 2.14 1.17 0.76
CA SER A 260 1.11 1.32 1.80
C SER A 260 0.37 2.66 1.74
N ILE A 261 1.09 3.76 1.52
CA ILE A 261 0.50 5.11 1.40
C ILE A 261 -0.26 5.22 0.07
N GLY A 262 0.38 4.87 -1.05
CA GLY A 262 -0.23 4.91 -2.38
C GLY A 262 -1.44 3.96 -2.49
N GLY A 263 -1.33 2.75 -1.92
CA GLY A 263 -2.43 1.79 -1.89
C GLY A 263 -3.62 2.29 -1.07
N THR A 264 -3.36 2.89 0.11
CA THR A 264 -4.42 3.51 0.93
C THR A 264 -5.13 4.63 0.17
N ALA A 265 -4.39 5.46 -0.57
CA ALA A 265 -4.96 6.50 -1.42
C ALA A 265 -5.92 5.93 -2.49
N ILE A 266 -5.52 4.86 -3.17
CA ILE A 266 -6.37 4.20 -4.16
C ILE A 266 -7.61 3.58 -3.51
N PHE A 267 -7.45 2.87 -2.39
CA PHE A 267 -8.58 2.26 -1.70
C PHE A 267 -9.59 3.31 -1.21
N ALA A 268 -9.12 4.43 -0.66
CA ALA A 268 -9.98 5.51 -0.17
C ALA A 268 -10.71 6.22 -1.33
N ARG A 269 -9.99 6.57 -2.41
CA ARG A 269 -10.61 7.15 -3.62
C ARG A 269 -11.64 6.20 -4.22
N TRP A 270 -11.30 4.92 -4.36
CA TRP A 270 -12.23 3.93 -4.90
C TRP A 270 -13.46 3.76 -4.01
N ALA A 271 -13.32 3.74 -2.67
CA ALA A 271 -14.42 3.45 -1.75
C ALA A 271 -15.62 4.40 -1.95
N VAL A 272 -15.36 5.66 -2.30
CA VAL A 272 -16.41 6.66 -2.59
C VAL A 272 -16.67 6.87 -4.08
N SER A 273 -15.95 6.17 -4.96
CA SER A 273 -16.15 6.26 -6.41
C SER A 273 -17.44 5.57 -6.89
N ALA A 274 -17.85 5.88 -8.12
CA ALA A 274 -18.97 5.22 -8.78
C ALA A 274 -18.69 3.72 -9.07
N ASP A 275 -17.42 3.28 -9.09
CA ASP A 275 -17.04 1.92 -9.45
C ASP A 275 -17.52 0.88 -8.44
N THR A 276 -18.16 -0.18 -8.92
CA THR A 276 -18.72 -1.22 -8.03
C THR A 276 -17.72 -2.30 -7.63
N THR A 277 -16.68 -2.49 -8.42
CA THR A 277 -15.57 -3.44 -8.22
C THR A 277 -14.24 -2.70 -8.31
N LEU A 278 -13.26 -3.14 -7.52
CA LEU A 278 -11.90 -2.60 -7.58
C LEU A 278 -11.07 -3.42 -8.56
N THR A 279 -11.15 -3.05 -9.83
CA THR A 279 -10.35 -3.56 -10.95
C THR A 279 -9.25 -2.56 -11.29
N ALA A 280 -8.22 -2.99 -12.05
CA ALA A 280 -7.11 -2.10 -12.44
C ALA A 280 -7.60 -0.84 -13.17
N GLN A 281 -8.68 -0.96 -13.95
CA GLN A 281 -9.41 0.16 -14.54
C GLN A 281 -10.86 0.18 -14.05
N GLY A 282 -11.34 1.35 -13.65
CA GLY A 282 -12.70 1.59 -13.20
C GLY A 282 -13.69 1.57 -14.36
N VAL A 283 -14.70 0.71 -14.29
CA VAL A 283 -15.72 0.56 -15.35
C VAL A 283 -16.64 1.77 -15.45
N GLN A 284 -16.99 2.39 -14.32
CA GLN A 284 -17.93 3.52 -14.27
C GLN A 284 -17.22 4.86 -14.36
N THR A 285 -16.07 4.99 -13.70
CA THR A 285 -15.32 6.25 -13.66
C THR A 285 -14.33 6.41 -14.80
N GLY A 286 -13.93 5.30 -15.45
CA GLY A 286 -12.84 5.27 -16.41
C GLY A 286 -11.44 5.45 -15.80
N ILE A 287 -11.33 5.58 -14.47
CA ILE A 287 -10.05 5.81 -13.79
C ILE A 287 -9.16 4.59 -13.94
N ASN A 288 -7.93 4.79 -14.41
CA ASN A 288 -6.92 3.74 -14.40
C ASN A 288 -6.25 3.69 -13.02
N TRP A 289 -6.89 2.98 -12.09
CA TRP A 289 -6.44 2.84 -10.70
C TRP A 289 -5.05 2.25 -10.58
N HIS A 290 -4.67 1.30 -11.45
CA HIS A 290 -3.34 0.73 -11.46
C HIS A 290 -2.28 1.75 -11.89
N ALA A 291 -2.51 2.49 -12.97
CA ALA A 291 -1.58 3.52 -13.42
C ALA A 291 -1.46 4.68 -12.42
N ASP A 292 -2.56 5.05 -11.75
CA ASP A 292 -2.52 6.05 -10.68
C ASP A 292 -1.72 5.54 -9.47
N LEU A 293 -1.88 4.26 -9.08
CA LEU A 293 -1.07 3.65 -8.03
C LEU A 293 0.43 3.69 -8.35
N GLU A 294 0.81 3.27 -9.55
CA GLU A 294 2.21 3.30 -9.99
C GLU A 294 2.78 4.71 -9.90
N LYS A 295 2.00 5.73 -10.26
CA LYS A 295 2.44 7.13 -10.20
C LYS A 295 2.57 7.64 -8.76
N TYR A 296 1.72 7.18 -7.84
CA TYR A 296 1.87 7.48 -6.42
C TYR A 296 3.12 6.83 -5.83
N ILE A 297 3.34 5.54 -6.12
CA ILE A 297 4.53 4.83 -5.66
C ILE A 297 5.79 5.48 -6.24
N GLN A 298 5.80 5.79 -7.54
CA GLN A 298 6.90 6.49 -8.21
C GLN A 298 7.19 7.85 -7.56
N TYR A 299 6.15 8.65 -7.26
CA TYR A 299 6.31 9.94 -6.60
C TYR A 299 6.96 9.79 -5.21
N LEU A 300 6.48 8.84 -4.41
CA LEU A 300 6.96 8.60 -3.05
C LEU A 300 8.38 8.02 -3.05
N GLN A 301 8.67 7.03 -3.90
CA GLN A 301 10.00 6.43 -4.04
C GLN A 301 11.03 7.46 -4.50
N ASN A 302 10.76 8.19 -5.58
CA ASN A 302 11.64 9.27 -6.03
C ASN A 302 11.88 10.33 -4.95
N GLY A 303 10.88 10.60 -4.11
CA GLY A 303 10.99 11.51 -2.99
C GLY A 303 11.93 10.99 -1.90
N LEU A 304 11.85 9.71 -1.56
CA LEU A 304 12.76 9.05 -0.63
C LEU A 304 14.19 9.00 -1.20
N ASP A 305 14.36 8.51 -2.42
CA ASP A 305 15.65 8.34 -3.09
C ASP A 305 16.40 9.67 -3.26
N LYS A 306 15.65 10.72 -3.62
CA LYS A 306 16.19 12.09 -3.76
C LYS A 306 16.10 12.92 -2.48
N ARG A 307 15.78 12.29 -1.35
CA ARG A 307 15.79 12.88 0.00
C ARG A 307 14.98 14.19 0.08
N LYS A 308 13.82 14.23 -0.58
CA LYS A 308 12.96 15.42 -0.63
C LYS A 308 12.31 15.65 0.74
N ALA A 309 12.55 16.84 1.31
CA ALA A 309 12.09 17.18 2.67
C ALA A 309 10.59 16.96 2.89
N SER A 310 9.75 17.34 1.91
CA SER A 310 8.29 17.17 1.97
C SER A 310 7.86 15.70 2.07
N VAL A 311 8.56 14.79 1.37
CA VAL A 311 8.31 13.34 1.38
C VAL A 311 8.87 12.70 2.64
N LEU A 312 10.09 13.07 3.07
CA LEU A 312 10.65 12.57 4.34
C LEU A 312 9.75 12.95 5.52
N LYS A 313 9.27 14.20 5.57
CA LYS A 313 8.32 14.65 6.60
C LYS A 313 6.99 13.89 6.52
N LEU A 314 6.51 13.54 5.33
CA LEU A 314 5.30 12.75 5.14
C LEU A 314 5.47 11.36 5.78
N PHE A 315 6.58 10.67 5.49
CA PHE A 315 6.85 9.35 6.07
C PHE A 315 7.00 9.40 7.59
N ARG A 316 7.72 10.40 8.14
CA ARG A 316 7.80 10.59 9.60
C ARG A 316 6.43 10.77 10.25
N GLU A 317 5.56 11.60 9.66
CA GLU A 317 4.20 11.79 10.18
C GLU A 317 3.36 10.51 10.12
N TRP A 318 3.47 9.74 9.04
CA TRP A 318 2.79 8.46 8.93
C TRP A 318 3.35 7.43 9.94
N ASP A 319 4.67 7.35 10.09
CA ASP A 319 5.33 6.43 11.03
C ASP A 319 5.03 6.82 12.48
N GLU A 320 5.05 8.08 12.86
CA GLU A 320 4.62 8.53 14.20
C GLU A 320 3.15 8.19 14.49
N LEU A 321 2.30 8.23 13.47
CA LEU A 321 0.87 7.97 13.63
C LEU A 321 0.56 6.47 13.72
N PHE A 322 1.21 5.67 12.88
CA PHE A 322 0.91 4.24 12.76
C PHE A 322 1.89 3.39 13.55
N PHE A 323 3.16 3.75 13.63
CA PHE A 323 4.23 2.99 14.28
C PHE A 323 4.97 3.82 15.36
N PRO A 324 4.26 4.39 16.35
CA PRO A 324 4.86 5.32 17.32
C PRO A 324 5.97 4.71 18.17
N ASP A 325 5.96 3.39 18.34
CA ASP A 325 6.92 2.63 19.16
C ASP A 325 8.02 1.98 18.31
N SER A 326 8.07 2.28 17.00
CA SER A 326 9.11 1.78 16.11
C SER A 326 10.33 2.68 16.12
N GLU A 327 11.51 2.08 16.20
CA GLU A 327 12.77 2.79 16.05
C GLU A 327 13.15 2.96 14.55
N THR A 328 12.52 2.23 13.64
CA THR A 328 12.82 2.23 12.22
C THR A 328 11.87 3.15 11.44
N SER A 329 12.41 3.87 10.45
CA SER A 329 11.61 4.64 9.48
C SER A 329 12.42 4.85 8.21
N LEU A 330 11.75 4.78 7.05
CA LEU A 330 12.37 5.11 5.75
C LEU A 330 12.82 6.57 5.64
N ALA A 331 12.37 7.43 6.57
CA ALA A 331 12.73 8.84 6.63
C ALA A 331 13.64 9.20 7.81
N ARG A 332 14.05 8.22 8.63
CA ARG A 332 15.10 8.38 9.64
C ARG A 332 16.44 8.20 8.94
N ASN A 333 17.36 9.12 9.17
CA ASN A 333 18.72 8.95 8.67
C ASN A 333 19.48 7.98 9.59
N ASN A 334 20.55 7.41 9.04
CA ASN A 334 21.80 7.17 9.76
C ASN A 334 22.41 8.52 10.24
N ASP A 335 21.63 9.38 10.92
CA ASP A 335 22.16 10.62 11.53
C ASP A 335 23.20 10.25 12.61
N ASP A 336 23.23 8.99 13.06
CA ASP A 336 24.25 8.46 13.94
C ASP A 336 25.56 8.11 13.19
N GLU A 337 25.53 7.66 11.92
CA GLU A 337 26.76 7.45 11.13
C GLU A 337 27.34 8.77 10.62
N ASP A 338 26.50 9.72 10.17
CA ASP A 338 26.96 11.06 9.76
C ASP A 338 27.47 11.88 10.96
N ARG A 339 26.91 11.67 12.17
CA ARG A 339 27.47 12.23 13.41
C ARG A 339 28.76 11.54 13.81
N GLU A 340 28.85 10.21 13.78
CA GLU A 340 30.10 9.52 14.10
C GLU A 340 31.21 9.88 13.11
N ASP A 341 30.93 10.01 11.82
CA ASP A 341 31.92 10.44 10.81
C ASP A 341 32.33 11.90 11.01
N GLN A 342 31.41 12.81 11.34
CA GLN A 342 31.77 14.19 11.65
C GLN A 342 32.54 14.30 12.98
N THR A 343 32.16 13.53 14.00
CA THR A 343 32.86 13.52 15.29
C THR A 343 34.25 12.87 15.15
N THR A 344 34.38 11.83 14.35
CA THR A 344 35.65 11.15 14.06
C THR A 344 36.55 12.05 13.24
N LYS A 345 36.01 12.77 12.26
CA LYS A 345 36.75 13.75 11.47
C LYS A 345 37.20 14.94 12.31
N ASP A 346 36.34 15.47 13.18
CA ASP A 346 36.69 16.56 14.10
C ASP A 346 37.77 16.11 15.13
N VAL A 347 37.74 14.84 15.58
CA VAL A 347 38.77 14.25 16.46
C VAL A 347 40.10 14.04 15.73
N MET A 348 40.07 13.59 14.47
CA MET A 348 41.28 13.42 13.66
C MET A 348 41.92 14.77 13.30
N ASP A 349 41.11 15.78 12.95
CA ASP A 349 41.59 17.14 12.69
C ASP A 349 42.18 17.80 13.96
N MET A 350 41.69 17.44 15.16
CA MET A 350 42.29 17.86 16.44
C MET A 350 43.62 17.14 16.74
N LEU A 351 43.76 15.87 16.32
CA LEU A 351 44.99 15.09 16.48
C LEU A 351 46.09 15.57 15.53
N ASP A 352 45.73 15.90 14.30
CA ASP A 352 46.65 16.45 13.30
C ASP A 352 47.09 17.90 13.62
N ALA A 353 46.33 18.60 14.47
CA ALA A 353 46.67 19.93 14.98
C ALA A 353 47.43 19.89 16.32
N ASP A 354 47.62 18.71 16.91
CA ASP A 354 48.42 18.54 18.13
C ASP A 354 49.91 18.60 17.78
N GLU A 355 50.69 19.36 18.55
CA GLU A 355 52.11 19.56 18.25
C GLU A 355 52.88 18.26 18.46
N GLU A 356 53.61 17.80 17.44
CA GLU A 356 54.50 16.63 17.58
C GLU A 356 55.51 16.88 18.70
N GLU A 357 55.54 15.99 19.69
CA GLU A 357 56.49 16.04 20.80
C GLU A 357 57.92 16.00 20.24
N ALA A 358 58.63 17.12 20.32
CA ALA A 358 59.97 17.24 19.78
C ALA A 358 60.90 16.18 20.42
N PRO A 359 61.70 15.46 19.63
CA PRO A 359 62.57 14.42 20.17
C PRO A 359 63.55 15.06 21.16
N ALA A 360 63.60 14.50 22.37
CA ALA A 360 64.53 14.92 23.41
C ALA A 360 65.96 14.93 22.85
N GLU A 361 66.60 16.11 22.87
CA GLU A 361 67.97 16.26 22.38
C GLU A 361 68.92 15.31 23.13
N PRO A 362 69.83 14.63 22.41
CA PRO A 362 70.80 13.76 23.04
C PRO A 362 71.73 14.58 23.93
N GLN A 363 71.75 14.26 25.23
CA GLN A 363 72.76 14.76 26.16
C GLN A 363 74.15 14.39 25.63
N THR A 364 74.91 15.39 25.19
CA THR A 364 76.34 15.25 24.97
C THR A 364 77.04 15.33 26.33
N ASP A 365 77.54 14.20 26.80
CA ASP A 365 78.42 14.11 27.96
C ASP A 365 79.78 14.80 27.66
N GLU A 366 80.19 15.72 28.54
CA GLU A 366 81.59 16.07 28.82
C GLU A 366 81.98 15.56 30.21
#